data_AF-A0A3D0R5C6-F1
#
_entry.id   AF-A0A3D0R5C6-F1
#
_cell.length_a   1.000
_cell.length_b   1.000
_cell.length_c   1.000
_cell.angle_alpha   90.00
_cell.angle_beta   90.00
_cell.angle_gamma   90.00
#
_symmetry.space_group_name_H-M   'P 1'
#
loop_
_entity.id
_entity.type
_entity.pdbx_description
1 polymer ?
#
loop_
_entity_poly.entity_id
_entity_poly.type
_entity_poly.pdbx_seq_one_letter_code
_entity_poly.pdbx_strand_id
1 'polypeptide(L)'
;MKFIVAGQSAVTASEFVELALGIDFELFTGTPGENDMERAARLDAARDILTDLHQSDPEAAAYAEALMRTVPLPLRSKTAAGRRGAVAA
;
A
#
# COMPACT_ATOMS: atom_id res chain seq x y z
N MET A 1 -13.78 -0.15 18.40
CA MET A 1 -13.11 1.12 18.05
C MET A 1 -13.22 1.30 16.53
N LYS A 2 -13.43 2.52 16.02
CA LYS A 2 -13.51 2.81 14.58
C LYS A 2 -12.26 3.57 14.15
N PHE A 3 -11.65 3.23 13.01
CA PHE A 3 -10.51 3.96 12.45
C PHE A 3 -11.03 4.97 11.42
N ILE A 4 -10.93 6.26 11.73
CA ILE A 4 -11.42 7.34 10.86
C ILE A 4 -10.33 8.41 10.72
N VAL A 5 -10.01 8.78 9.48
CA VAL A 5 -9.06 9.84 9.13
C VAL A 5 -9.70 10.72 8.07
N ALA A 6 -9.73 12.03 8.28
CA ALA A 6 -10.31 13.01 7.33
C ALA A 6 -11.73 12.65 6.81
N GLY A 7 -12.55 11.95 7.63
CA GLY A 7 -13.89 11.51 7.25
C GLY A 7 -13.95 10.17 6.48
N GLN A 8 -12.80 9.57 6.14
CA GLN A 8 -12.70 8.24 5.55
C GLN A 8 -12.51 7.19 6.64
N SER A 9 -13.14 6.02 6.48
CA SER A 9 -13.03 4.90 7.42
C SER A 9 -12.05 3.86 6.89
N ALA A 10 -11.10 3.45 7.73
CA ALA A 10 -10.22 2.32 7.47
C ALA A 10 -10.79 1.03 8.09
N VAL A 11 -10.67 -0.07 7.36
CA VAL A 11 -11.03 -1.42 7.80
C VAL A 11 -9.85 -2.09 8.50
N THR A 12 -8.63 -1.73 8.11
CA THR A 12 -7.39 -2.30 8.66
C THR A 12 -6.47 -1.23 9.26
N ALA A 13 -5.50 -1.67 10.07
CA ALA A 13 -4.50 -0.76 10.61
C ALA A 13 -3.59 -0.18 9.51
N SER A 14 -3.30 -0.94 8.45
CA SER A 14 -2.53 -0.47 7.31
C SER A 14 -3.25 0.66 6.58
N GLU A 15 -4.52 0.45 6.23
CA GLU A 15 -5.37 1.49 5.62
C GLU A 15 -5.49 2.73 6.51
N PHE A 16 -5.54 2.56 7.85
CA PHE A 16 -5.55 3.70 8.76
C PHE A 16 -4.27 4.54 8.65
N VAL A 17 -3.11 3.88 8.56
CA VAL A 17 -1.82 4.58 8.42
C VAL A 17 -1.69 5.21 7.03
N GLU A 18 -2.11 4.52 5.96
CA GLU A 18 -2.11 5.06 4.60
C GLU A 18 -2.96 6.32 4.50
N LEU A 19 -4.17 6.32 5.09
CA LEU A 19 -5.02 7.51 5.13
C LEU A 19 -4.41 8.62 6.00
N ALA A 20 -3.77 8.29 7.12
CA ALA A 20 -3.16 9.26 8.02
C ALA A 20 -1.94 9.94 7.42
N LEU A 21 -1.13 9.20 6.66
CA LEU A 21 0.09 9.70 6.02
C LEU A 21 -0.16 10.21 4.60
N GLY A 22 -1.30 9.87 3.98
CA GLY A 22 -1.55 10.15 2.57
C GLY A 22 -0.63 9.37 1.62
N ILE A 23 -0.13 8.21 2.05
CA ILE A 23 0.87 7.41 1.32
C ILE A 23 0.28 6.03 1.02
N ASP A 24 0.32 5.62 -0.26
CA ASP A 24 -0.03 4.27 -0.70
C ASP A 24 1.16 3.32 -0.50
N PHE A 25 1.04 2.33 0.38
CA PHE A 25 2.14 1.41 0.67
C PHE A 25 2.46 0.49 -0.51
N GLU A 26 1.46 -0.07 -1.17
CA GLU A 26 1.69 -1.03 -2.26
C GLU A 26 2.36 -0.38 -3.46
N LEU A 27 2.11 0.92 -3.68
CA LEU A 27 2.83 1.72 -4.67
C LEU A 27 4.36 1.72 -4.41
N PHE A 28 4.78 1.94 -3.17
CA PHE A 28 6.22 2.05 -2.82
C PHE A 28 6.89 0.71 -2.52
N THR A 29 6.19 -0.25 -1.92
CA THR A 29 6.75 -1.56 -1.54
C THR A 29 6.59 -2.63 -2.62
N GLY A 30 5.66 -2.43 -3.55
CA GLY A 30 5.25 -3.45 -4.52
C GLY A 30 4.36 -4.52 -3.91
N THR A 31 3.80 -5.35 -4.79
CA THR A 31 2.87 -6.43 -4.43
C THR A 31 3.50 -7.80 -4.68
N PRO A 32 3.18 -8.82 -3.86
CA PRO A 32 3.65 -10.18 -4.10
C PRO A 32 3.19 -10.72 -5.45
N GLY A 33 4.14 -11.18 -6.27
CA GLY A 33 3.86 -11.75 -7.59
C GLY A 33 3.85 -10.74 -8.73
N GLU A 34 4.20 -9.46 -8.49
CA GLU A 34 4.41 -8.49 -9.56
C GLU A 34 5.43 -9.02 -10.58
N ASN A 35 5.09 -8.91 -11.87
CA ASN A 35 6.03 -9.21 -12.94
C ASN A 35 6.96 -8.00 -13.21
N ASP A 36 7.99 -8.19 -14.04
CA ASP A 36 8.99 -7.14 -14.28
C ASP A 36 8.40 -5.88 -14.91
N MET A 37 7.37 -6.00 -15.76
CA MET A 37 6.70 -4.88 -16.40
C MET A 37 5.83 -4.11 -15.38
N GLU A 38 5.08 -4.82 -14.55
CA GLU A 38 4.28 -4.24 -13.46
C GLU A 38 5.19 -3.51 -12.45
N ARG A 39 6.29 -4.14 -12.06
CA ARG A 39 7.32 -3.53 -11.22
C ARG A 39 7.87 -2.26 -11.85
N ALA A 40 8.22 -2.29 -13.14
CA ALA A 40 8.76 -1.13 -13.82
C ALA A 40 7.77 0.04 -13.85
N ALA A 41 6.50 -0.24 -14.21
CA ALA A 41 5.44 0.76 -14.23
C ALA A 41 5.17 1.35 -12.83
N ARG A 42 5.13 0.50 -11.80
CA ARG A 42 4.96 0.95 -10.42
C ARG A 42 6.12 1.83 -9.96
N LEU A 43 7.36 1.42 -10.23
CA LEU A 43 8.55 2.21 -9.87
C LEU A 43 8.60 3.54 -10.61
N ASP A 44 8.10 3.61 -11.84
CA ASP A 44 7.96 4.85 -12.59
C ASP A 44 6.96 5.81 -11.91
N ALA A 45 5.75 5.33 -11.63
CA ALA A 45 4.74 6.09 -10.90
C ALA A 45 5.19 6.52 -9.50
N ALA A 46 5.89 5.63 -8.77
CA ALA A 46 6.43 5.94 -7.45
C ALA A 46 7.47 7.07 -7.49
N ARG A 47 8.29 7.15 -8.54
CA ARG A 47 9.28 8.23 -8.72
C ARG A 47 8.62 9.56 -9.05
N ASP A 48 7.56 9.54 -9.85
CA ASP A 48 6.78 10.73 -10.19
C ASP A 48 6.16 11.33 -8.92
N ILE A 49 5.44 10.50 -8.16
CA ILE A 49 4.82 10.91 -6.89
C ILE A 49 5.88 11.36 -5.86
N LEU A 50 7.04 10.69 -5.78
CA LEU A 50 8.13 11.14 -4.91
C LEU A 50 8.64 12.54 -5.27
N THR A 51 8.64 12.90 -6.55
CA THR A 51 9.05 14.23 -7.00
C THR A 51 8.09 15.30 -6.49
N ASP A 52 6.79 15.03 -6.54
CA ASP A 52 5.74 15.92 -6.01
C ASP A 52 5.77 16.00 -4.48
N LEU A 53 5.98 14.86 -3.79
CA LEU A 53 6.10 14.83 -2.34
C LEU A 53 7.30 15.63 -1.85
N HIS A 54 8.45 15.57 -2.54
CA HIS A 54 9.62 16.39 -2.17
C HIS A 54 9.32 17.89 -2.15
N GLN A 55 8.37 18.35 -2.96
CA GLN A 55 7.98 19.76 -3.05
C GLN A 55 6.88 20.14 -2.06
N SER A 56 5.97 19.22 -1.76
CA SER A 56 4.76 19.48 -0.99
C SER A 56 4.82 19.01 0.47
N ASP A 57 5.43 17.84 0.70
CA ASP A 57 5.57 17.20 2.01
C ASP A 57 6.88 16.40 2.10
N PRO A 58 7.99 17.05 2.50
CA PRO A 58 9.29 16.39 2.60
C PRO A 58 9.35 15.25 3.63
N GLU A 59 8.49 15.27 4.65
CA GLU A 59 8.45 14.20 5.66
C GLU A 59 7.79 12.94 5.07
N ALA A 60 6.67 13.12 4.36
CA ALA A 60 6.05 12.05 3.59
C ALA A 60 7.00 11.47 2.52
N ALA A 61 7.75 12.34 1.83
CA ALA A 61 8.76 11.91 0.86
C ALA A 61 9.82 11.01 1.49
N ALA A 62 10.39 11.41 2.63
CA ALA A 62 11.40 10.62 3.35
C ALA A 62 10.86 9.26 3.78
N TYR A 63 9.59 9.20 4.20
CA TYR A 63 8.96 7.94 4.57
C TYR A 63 8.72 7.02 3.35
N ALA A 64 8.21 7.57 2.25
CA ALA A 64 8.02 6.83 1.00
C ALA A 64 9.35 6.28 0.44
N GLU A 65 10.44 7.06 0.52
CA GLU A 65 11.78 6.56 0.20
C GLU A 65 12.22 5.41 1.09
N ALA A 66 11.94 5.48 2.39
CA ALA A 66 12.27 4.41 3.32
C ALA A 66 11.52 3.12 2.95
N LEU A 67 10.26 3.21 2.55
CA LEU A 67 9.47 2.06 2.06
C LEU A 67 10.13 1.42 0.83
N MET A 68 10.58 2.21 -0.14
CA MET A 68 11.24 1.68 -1.35
C MET A 68 12.58 0.98 -1.07
N ARG A 69 13.25 1.33 0.04
CA ARG A 69 14.51 0.68 0.48
C ARG A 69 14.27 -0.61 1.25
N THR A 70 13.07 -0.82 1.79
CA THR A 70 12.72 -2.07 2.44
C THR A 70 12.48 -3.15 1.38
N VAL A 71 13.22 -4.25 1.46
CA VAL A 71 12.96 -5.42 0.62
C VAL A 71 11.52 -5.87 0.90
N PRO A 72 10.69 -6.15 -0.12
CA PRO A 72 9.32 -6.59 0.13
C PRO A 72 9.36 -7.81 1.05
N LEU A 73 8.91 -7.61 2.29
CA LEU A 73 8.57 -8.72 3.15
C LEU A 73 7.54 -9.53 2.36
N PRO A 74 7.66 -10.86 2.28
CA PRO A 74 6.63 -11.68 1.66
C PRO A 74 5.35 -11.50 2.49
N LEU A 75 4.55 -10.50 2.13
CA LEU A 75 3.24 -10.27 2.71
C LEU A 75 2.43 -11.48 2.26
N ARG A 76 2.14 -12.37 3.21
CA ARG A 76 1.21 -13.48 2.99
C ARG A 76 -0.03 -12.89 2.33
N SER A 77 -0.24 -13.19 1.05
CA SER A 77 -1.40 -12.69 0.34
C SER A 77 -2.63 -13.14 1.11
N LYS A 78 -3.46 -12.18 1.52
CA LYS A 78 -4.78 -12.47 2.08
C LYS A 78 -5.69 -12.88 0.93
N THR A 79 -5.40 -14.01 0.30
CA THR A 79 -6.39 -14.66 -0.55
C THR A 79 -7.61 -14.94 0.32
N ALA A 80 -8.72 -14.35 -0.10
CA ALA A 80 -9.97 -14.22 0.61
C ALA A 80 -10.40 -15.54 1.29
N ALA A 81 -10.49 -15.50 2.62
CA ALA A 81 -11.26 -16.46 3.37
C ALA A 81 -12.75 -16.24 3.10
N GLY A 82 -13.31 -17.01 2.16
CA GLY A 82 -14.74 -17.15 1.88
C GLY A 82 -14.94 -17.88 0.56
N ARG A 83 -15.52 -19.08 0.47
CA ARG A 83 -16.65 -19.64 1.20
C ARG A 83 -16.44 -21.15 1.43
N ARG A 84 -16.50 -21.59 2.69
CA ARG A 84 -16.97 -22.94 3.02
C ARG A 84 -18.45 -22.81 3.38
N GLY A 85 -19.31 -23.54 2.69
CA GLY A 85 -20.67 -23.81 3.13
C GLY A 85 -21.69 -23.87 1.99
N ALA A 86 -22.46 -24.96 2.00
CA ALA A 86 -23.73 -25.21 1.31
C ALA A 86 -23.57 -25.89 -0.09
N VAL A 87 -24.14 -27.06 -0.42
CA VAL A 87 -25.16 -27.94 0.19
C VAL A 87 -25.01 -29.36 -0.40
N ALA A 88 -25.28 -30.39 0.41
CA ALA A 88 -25.53 -31.76 -0.04
C ALA A 88 -26.99 -31.89 -0.53
N ALA A 89 -27.20 -32.40 -1.75
CA ALA A 89 -28.40 -33.10 -2.18
C ALA A 89 -28.06 -33.94 -3.43
#